data_AF-A0A2H0VQC0-F1
#
_entry.id   AF-A0A2H0VQC0-F1
#
_cell.length_a   1.000
_cell.length_b   1.000
_cell.length_c   1.000
_cell.angle_alpha   90.00
_cell.angle_beta   90.00
_cell.angle_gamma   90.00
#
_symmetry.space_group_name_H-M   'P 1'
#
loop_
_entity.id
_entity.type
_entity.pdbx_description
1 polymer ?
#
loop_
_entity_poly.entity_id
_entity_poly.type
_entity_poly.pdbx_seq_one_letter_code
_entity_poly.pdbx_strand_id
1 'polypeptide(L)'
;MFNNVDNSSTTNDSFLKSQVLARAGFLASIPSSTITSAVNMIVGVGAGFATIVTGGKCSSSFRLAMDSLDNSQKTVSVLYMNFLKTLNPQARFVNHSKAFITADGDGFITNQISTALKALALNYLSSENVFKRHIASRLTYALLAISSVVTRVADGIIGSVAAVLSLLTLGKVESMNNLAYRGLQIPGIIKDLFYCAAKIINPWTGNQQLFIQQYPSTIGE
;
A
#
# COMPACT_ATOMS: atom_id res chain seq x y z
N MET A 1 21.88 -35.49 -49.85
CA MET A 1 22.30 -34.38 -48.97
C MET A 1 21.28 -33.26 -49.13
N PHE A 2 20.28 -33.18 -48.26
CA PHE A 2 19.32 -32.07 -48.25
C PHE A 2 19.57 -31.21 -47.02
N ASN A 3 19.73 -29.92 -47.28
CA ASN A 3 20.03 -28.86 -46.32
C ASN A 3 19.03 -28.87 -45.16
N ASN A 4 19.55 -29.00 -43.95
CA ASN A 4 18.83 -28.78 -42.71
C ASN A 4 19.47 -27.55 -42.05
N VAL A 5 19.25 -26.39 -42.66
CA VAL A 5 19.72 -25.09 -42.20
C VAL A 5 18.50 -24.17 -42.24
N ASP A 6 18.33 -23.38 -41.18
CA ASP A 6 17.34 -22.28 -41.05
C ASP A 6 15.99 -22.53 -40.35
N ASN A 7 15.96 -23.27 -39.23
CA ASN A 7 14.83 -23.18 -38.27
C ASN A 7 15.19 -22.56 -36.90
N SER A 8 16.46 -22.20 -36.67
CA SER A 8 16.93 -21.63 -35.40
C SER A 8 16.97 -20.09 -35.37
N SER A 9 16.92 -19.43 -36.53
CA SER A 9 17.00 -17.96 -36.66
C SER A 9 15.64 -17.28 -36.43
N THR A 10 14.56 -17.84 -36.98
CA THR A 10 13.19 -17.33 -36.86
C THR A 10 12.63 -17.39 -35.44
N THR A 11 12.95 -18.43 -34.67
CA THR A 11 12.54 -18.59 -33.27
C THR A 11 13.25 -17.57 -32.37
N ASN A 12 14.56 -17.35 -32.57
CA ASN A 12 15.33 -16.36 -31.83
C ASN A 12 14.86 -14.92 -32.11
N ASP A 13 14.55 -14.57 -33.35
CA ASP A 13 14.01 -13.25 -33.69
C ASP A 13 12.63 -12.99 -33.08
N SER A 14 11.76 -14.00 -33.05
CA SER A 14 10.45 -13.87 -32.41
C SER A 14 10.55 -13.71 -30.89
N PHE A 15 11.49 -14.41 -30.25
CA PHE A 15 11.76 -14.33 -28.82
C PHE A 15 12.39 -12.99 -28.42
N LEU A 16 13.37 -12.52 -29.21
CA LEU A 16 14.00 -11.21 -29.00
C LEU A 16 12.99 -10.07 -29.21
N LYS A 17 12.18 -10.12 -30.27
CA LYS A 17 11.11 -9.13 -30.49
C LYS A 17 10.09 -9.13 -29.35
N SER A 18 9.70 -10.31 -28.86
CA SER A 18 8.79 -10.44 -27.71
C SER A 18 9.38 -9.86 -26.43
N GLN A 19 10.67 -10.13 -26.14
CA GLN A 19 11.34 -9.54 -24.98
C GLN A 19 11.52 -8.02 -25.09
N VAL A 20 11.91 -7.52 -26.26
CA VAL A 20 12.07 -6.08 -26.51
C VAL A 20 10.71 -5.36 -26.39
N LEU A 21 9.65 -5.95 -26.95
CA LEU A 21 8.29 -5.40 -26.85
C LEU A 21 7.77 -5.41 -25.40
N ALA A 22 8.02 -6.48 -24.65
CA ALA A 22 7.66 -6.55 -23.23
C ALA A 22 8.37 -5.46 -22.42
N ARG A 23 9.68 -5.28 -22.63
CA ARG A 23 10.46 -4.21 -21.98
C ARG A 23 9.98 -2.81 -22.37
N ALA A 24 9.66 -2.59 -23.65
CA ALA A 24 9.11 -1.33 -24.13
C ALA A 24 7.73 -1.03 -23.52
N GLY A 25 6.88 -2.05 -23.37
CA GLY A 25 5.58 -1.93 -22.69
C GLY A 25 5.72 -1.55 -21.21
N PHE A 26 6.63 -2.20 -20.48
CA PHE A 26 6.90 -1.83 -19.08
C PHE A 26 7.50 -0.42 -18.97
N LEU A 27 8.40 -0.03 -19.87
CA LEU A 27 8.97 1.32 -19.89
C LEU A 27 7.89 2.39 -20.16
N ALA A 28 6.98 2.14 -21.11
CA ALA A 28 5.88 3.05 -21.43
C ALA A 28 4.83 3.15 -20.30
N SER A 29 4.71 2.11 -19.47
CA SER A 29 3.81 2.11 -18.31
C SER A 29 4.32 2.95 -17.13
N ILE A 30 5.61 3.32 -17.12
CA ILE A 30 6.21 4.11 -16.04
C ILE A 30 5.60 5.52 -15.99
N PRO A 31 5.60 6.33 -17.07
CA PRO A 31 5.00 7.67 -17.03
C PRO A 31 3.52 7.68 -16.63
N SER A 32 2.72 6.76 -17.17
CA SER A 32 1.27 6.69 -16.89
C SER A 32 0.99 6.31 -15.43
N SER A 33 1.76 5.36 -14.88
CA SER A 33 1.67 4.99 -13.46
C SER A 33 2.10 6.14 -12.54
N THR A 34 3.16 6.87 -12.90
CA THR A 34 3.62 8.05 -12.13
C THR A 34 2.55 9.14 -12.08
N ILE A 35 1.94 9.47 -13.21
CA ILE A 35 0.86 10.48 -13.28
C ILE A 35 -0.33 10.03 -12.43
N THR A 36 -0.75 8.78 -12.57
CA THR A 36 -1.88 8.21 -11.80
C THR A 36 -1.60 8.25 -10.30
N SER A 37 -0.39 7.90 -9.88
CA SER A 37 0.04 7.94 -8.48
C SER A 37 0.02 9.38 -7.93
N ALA A 38 0.50 10.36 -8.72
CA ALA A 38 0.53 11.76 -8.32
C ALA A 38 -0.89 12.33 -8.15
N VAL A 39 -1.80 12.05 -9.10
CA VAL A 39 -3.21 12.48 -9.00
C VAL A 39 -3.88 11.86 -7.77
N ASN A 40 -3.73 10.55 -7.59
CA ASN A 40 -4.28 9.85 -6.42
C ASN A 40 -3.72 10.39 -5.10
N MET A 41 -2.46 10.80 -5.07
CA MET A 41 -1.84 11.41 -3.90
C MET A 41 -2.46 12.79 -3.61
N ILE A 42 -2.61 13.65 -4.62
CA ILE A 42 -3.22 14.98 -4.47
C ILE A 42 -4.67 14.87 -3.98
N VAL A 43 -5.47 14.00 -4.62
CA VAL A 43 -6.85 13.75 -4.22
C VAL A 43 -6.92 13.19 -2.80
N GLY A 44 -6.06 12.21 -2.48
CA GLY A 44 -6.01 11.58 -1.17
C GLY A 44 -5.61 12.54 -0.05
N VAL A 45 -4.60 13.37 -0.27
CA VAL A 45 -4.17 14.42 0.68
C VAL A 45 -5.27 15.46 0.86
N GLY A 46 -5.88 15.95 -0.23
CA GLY A 46 -6.97 16.92 -0.17
C GLY A 46 -8.18 16.39 0.62
N ALA A 47 -8.60 15.16 0.34
CA ALA A 47 -9.66 14.48 1.08
C ALA A 47 -9.29 14.20 2.54
N GLY A 48 -8.01 13.92 2.82
CA GLY A 48 -7.47 13.76 4.17
C GLY A 48 -7.58 15.05 4.99
N PHE A 49 -7.18 16.19 4.43
CA PHE A 49 -7.37 17.49 5.05
C PHE A 49 -8.84 17.82 5.27
N ALA A 50 -9.71 17.59 4.27
CA ALA A 50 -11.15 17.77 4.42
C ALA A 50 -11.73 16.91 5.57
N THR A 51 -11.20 15.70 5.77
CA THR A 51 -11.60 14.84 6.88
C THR A 51 -11.18 15.42 8.24
N ILE A 52 -9.97 15.97 8.34
CA ILE A 52 -9.50 16.62 9.58
C ILE A 52 -10.34 17.86 9.88
N VAL A 53 -10.58 18.72 8.87
CA VAL A 53 -11.37 19.96 9.02
C VAL A 53 -12.82 19.66 9.39
N THR A 54 -13.41 18.59 8.84
CA THR A 54 -14.76 18.14 9.21
C THR A 54 -14.81 17.33 10.53
N GLY A 55 -13.68 17.22 11.23
CA GLY A 55 -13.57 16.48 12.49
C GLY A 55 -13.87 14.98 12.35
N GLY A 56 -13.65 14.40 11.18
CA GLY A 56 -13.92 12.99 10.90
C GLY A 56 -15.42 12.63 10.77
N LYS A 57 -16.31 13.62 10.68
CA LYS A 57 -17.76 13.36 10.55
C LYS A 57 -18.16 12.93 9.13
N CYS A 58 -17.48 13.43 8.11
CA CYS A 58 -17.75 13.07 6.72
C CYS A 58 -17.09 11.74 6.35
N SER A 59 -17.84 10.64 6.45
CA SER A 59 -17.33 9.29 6.12
C SER A 59 -16.92 9.15 4.65
N SER A 60 -17.56 9.90 3.74
CA SER A 60 -17.23 9.89 2.30
C SER A 60 -15.84 10.49 2.03
N SER A 61 -15.51 11.61 2.66
CA SER A 61 -14.19 12.25 2.54
C SER A 61 -13.10 11.36 3.14
N PHE A 62 -13.37 10.70 4.27
CA PHE A 62 -12.42 9.77 4.88
C PHE A 62 -12.16 8.56 3.98
N ARG A 63 -13.22 7.94 3.43
CA ARG A 63 -13.08 6.78 2.53
C ARG A 63 -12.33 7.16 1.26
N LEU A 64 -12.68 8.29 0.64
CA LEU A 64 -11.97 8.79 -0.53
C LEU A 64 -10.48 9.03 -0.23
N ALA A 65 -10.16 9.62 0.93
CA ALA A 65 -8.77 9.80 1.35
C ALA A 65 -8.02 8.48 1.47
N MET A 66 -8.61 7.49 2.14
CA MET A 66 -7.97 6.19 2.35
C MET A 66 -7.80 5.42 1.04
N ASP A 67 -8.84 5.39 0.19
CA ASP A 67 -8.82 4.65 -1.09
C ASP A 67 -7.81 5.27 -2.07
N SER A 68 -7.81 6.60 -2.21
CA SER A 68 -6.87 7.29 -3.11
C SER A 68 -5.42 7.18 -2.61
N LEU A 69 -5.16 7.28 -1.31
CA LEU A 69 -3.80 7.11 -0.77
C LEU A 69 -3.32 5.65 -0.87
N ASP A 70 -4.19 4.66 -0.66
CA ASP A 70 -3.87 3.25 -0.82
C ASP A 70 -3.54 2.90 -2.28
N ASN A 71 -4.33 3.43 -3.22
CA ASN A 71 -4.05 3.28 -4.66
C ASN A 71 -2.73 3.95 -5.07
N SER A 72 -2.40 5.11 -4.51
CA SER A 72 -1.11 5.77 -4.76
C SER A 72 0.07 4.94 -4.23
N GLN A 73 -0.04 4.42 -3.01
CA GLN A 73 0.96 3.54 -2.41
C GLN A 73 1.23 2.30 -3.27
N LYS A 74 0.17 1.63 -3.76
CA LYS A 74 0.29 0.47 -4.65
C LYS A 74 0.93 0.82 -5.99
N THR A 75 0.61 1.99 -6.54
CA THR A 75 1.14 2.43 -7.83
C THR A 75 2.65 2.66 -7.80
N VAL A 76 3.20 3.15 -6.69
CA VAL A 76 4.66 3.29 -6.50
C VAL A 76 5.37 1.94 -6.45
N SER A 77 4.80 0.95 -5.78
CA SER A 77 5.38 -0.41 -5.79
C SER A 77 5.27 -1.07 -7.17
N VAL A 78 4.22 -0.78 -7.94
CA VAL A 78 4.07 -1.22 -9.33
C VAL A 78 5.11 -0.58 -10.25
N LEU A 79 5.49 0.68 -10.04
CA LEU A 79 6.58 1.34 -10.77
C LEU A 79 7.90 0.59 -10.59
N TYR A 80 8.24 0.20 -9.36
CA TYR A 80 9.43 -0.60 -9.07
C TYR A 80 9.39 -1.98 -9.77
N MET A 81 8.22 -2.64 -9.74
CA MET A 81 8.03 -3.91 -10.47
C MET A 81 8.22 -3.73 -11.98
N ASN A 82 7.65 -2.68 -12.59
CA ASN A 82 7.76 -2.41 -14.01
C ASN A 82 9.20 -2.05 -14.40
N PHE A 83 9.92 -1.33 -13.53
CA PHE A 83 11.35 -1.04 -13.72
C PHE A 83 12.18 -2.34 -13.71
N LEU A 84 11.96 -3.23 -12.74
CA LEU A 84 12.63 -4.53 -12.69
C LEU A 84 12.29 -5.43 -13.88
N LYS A 85 11.04 -5.44 -14.34
CA LYS A 85 10.64 -6.20 -15.53
C LYS A 85 11.21 -5.62 -16.83
N THR A 86 11.54 -4.33 -16.85
CA THR A 86 12.31 -3.72 -17.94
C THR A 86 13.74 -4.28 -18.00
N LEU A 87 14.37 -4.51 -16.84
CA LEU A 87 15.72 -5.08 -16.76
C LEU A 87 15.72 -6.60 -16.96
N ASN A 88 14.76 -7.30 -16.36
CA ASN A 88 14.58 -8.75 -16.46
C ASN A 88 13.09 -9.11 -16.61
N PRO A 89 12.59 -9.29 -17.85
CA PRO A 89 11.18 -9.62 -18.09
C PRO A 89 10.78 -11.01 -17.60
N GLN A 90 11.75 -11.89 -17.26
CA GLN A 90 11.52 -13.21 -16.66
C GLN A 90 11.41 -13.17 -15.13
N ALA A 91 11.59 -12.00 -14.50
CA ALA A 91 11.44 -11.86 -13.07
C ALA A 91 9.98 -12.18 -12.67
N ARG A 92 9.81 -13.22 -11.85
CA ARG A 92 8.50 -13.73 -11.42
C ARG A 92 7.90 -12.82 -10.35
N PHE A 93 7.19 -11.80 -10.79
CA PHE A 93 6.22 -11.08 -9.95
C PHE A 93 4.85 -11.63 -10.30
N VAL A 94 4.38 -12.63 -9.54
CA VAL A 94 3.06 -13.22 -9.77
C VAL A 94 2.02 -12.19 -9.34
N ASN A 95 1.44 -11.52 -10.33
CA ASN A 95 0.26 -10.69 -10.12
C ASN A 95 -0.92 -11.66 -9.90
N HIS A 96 -1.51 -11.62 -8.71
CA HIS A 96 -2.91 -11.99 -8.44
C HIS A 96 -3.36 -13.45 -8.37
N SER A 97 -2.51 -14.48 -8.27
CA SER A 97 -3.03 -15.81 -7.93
C SER A 97 -2.01 -16.77 -7.31
N LYS A 98 -2.21 -17.04 -6.02
CA LYS A 98 -1.81 -18.26 -5.29
C LYS A 98 -0.39 -18.78 -5.56
N ALA A 99 0.62 -18.14 -4.94
CA ALA A 99 1.74 -18.77 -4.24
C ALA A 99 2.72 -17.69 -3.74
N PHE A 100 2.76 -17.51 -2.41
CA PHE A 100 3.90 -17.00 -1.61
C PHE A 100 4.61 -15.67 -1.95
N ILE A 101 4.04 -14.79 -2.78
CA ILE A 101 4.40 -13.35 -2.76
C ILE A 101 3.15 -12.59 -2.33
N THR A 102 2.98 -12.37 -1.03
CA THR A 102 1.97 -11.44 -0.51
C THR A 102 2.42 -10.01 -0.85
N ALA A 103 2.11 -9.59 -2.08
CA ALA A 103 2.09 -8.19 -2.51
C ALA A 103 0.97 -7.39 -1.81
N ASP A 104 0.30 -8.00 -0.84
CA ASP A 104 -0.74 -7.45 0.00
C ASP A 104 -0.16 -7.28 1.41
N GLY A 105 0.07 -6.03 1.82
CA GLY A 105 0.54 -5.71 3.16
C GLY A 105 1.32 -4.39 3.27
N ASP A 106 1.00 -3.64 4.32
CA ASP A 106 1.66 -2.39 4.71
C ASP A 106 3.00 -2.71 5.39
N GLY A 107 4.12 -2.63 4.65
CA GLY A 107 5.46 -2.88 5.19
C GLY A 107 5.67 -4.31 5.73
N PHE A 108 6.86 -4.62 6.22
CA PHE A 108 7.15 -5.90 6.88
C PHE A 108 6.91 -5.79 8.38
N ILE A 109 7.55 -4.82 9.02
CA ILE A 109 7.43 -4.54 10.45
C ILE A 109 6.09 -3.85 10.73
N THR A 110 5.71 -2.90 9.87
CA THR A 110 4.49 -2.10 10.04
C THR A 110 3.24 -2.98 10.14
N ASN A 111 3.14 -4.06 9.35
CA ASN A 111 1.96 -4.93 9.37
C ASN A 111 1.76 -5.65 10.71
N GLN A 112 2.85 -6.14 11.32
CA GLN A 112 2.77 -6.85 12.60
C GLN A 112 2.34 -5.91 13.73
N ILE A 113 2.97 -4.73 13.80
CA ILE A 113 2.73 -3.79 14.88
C ILE A 113 1.39 -3.08 14.70
N SER A 114 1.06 -2.62 13.49
CA SER A 114 -0.21 -1.93 13.24
C SER A 114 -1.42 -2.84 13.44
N THR A 115 -1.33 -4.14 13.11
CA THR A 115 -2.44 -5.09 13.33
C THR A 115 -2.71 -5.27 14.83
N ALA A 116 -1.66 -5.44 15.64
CA ALA A 116 -1.80 -5.58 17.09
C ALA A 116 -2.39 -4.31 17.73
N LEU A 117 -1.89 -3.13 17.37
CA LEU A 117 -2.39 -1.86 17.90
C LEU A 117 -3.82 -1.53 17.43
N LYS A 118 -4.19 -1.86 16.18
CA LYS A 118 -5.57 -1.72 15.69
C LYS A 118 -6.52 -2.64 16.47
N ALA A 119 -6.13 -3.88 16.73
CA ALA A 119 -6.93 -4.81 17.53
C ALA A 119 -7.15 -4.29 18.96
N LEU A 120 -6.08 -3.79 19.61
CA LEU A 120 -6.17 -3.17 20.94
C LEU A 120 -7.07 -1.93 20.95
N ALA A 121 -6.95 -1.05 19.94
CA ALA A 121 -7.78 0.16 19.85
C ALA A 121 -9.28 -0.19 19.70
N LEU A 122 -9.60 -1.21 18.90
CA LEU A 122 -10.97 -1.69 18.72
C LEU A 122 -11.54 -2.34 19.99
N ASN A 123 -10.72 -3.09 20.74
CA ASN A 123 -11.10 -3.64 22.04
C ASN A 123 -11.39 -2.54 23.07
N TYR A 124 -10.62 -1.45 23.07
CA TYR A 124 -10.92 -0.32 23.95
C TYR A 124 -12.17 0.46 23.52
N LEU A 125 -12.39 0.62 22.22
CA LEU A 125 -13.57 1.29 21.67
C LEU A 125 -14.89 0.57 22.01
N SER A 126 -14.86 -0.77 22.04
CA SER A 126 -16.01 -1.62 22.38
C SER A 126 -16.22 -1.82 23.89
N SER A 127 -15.36 -1.25 24.74
CA SER A 127 -15.49 -1.38 26.19
C SER A 127 -16.67 -0.56 26.73
N GLU A 128 -17.39 -1.13 27.70
CA GLU A 128 -18.46 -0.45 28.44
C GLU A 128 -17.95 0.75 29.26
N ASN A 129 -16.67 0.72 29.64
CA ASN A 129 -16.03 1.79 30.39
C ASN A 129 -15.80 3.03 29.52
N VAL A 130 -16.48 4.14 29.84
CA VAL A 130 -16.37 5.42 29.12
C VAL A 130 -14.92 5.92 29.04
N PHE A 131 -14.13 5.75 30.11
CA PHE A 131 -12.72 6.13 30.12
C PHE A 131 -11.89 5.33 29.10
N LYS A 132 -12.07 4.01 29.05
CA LYS A 132 -11.38 3.14 28.08
C LYS A 132 -11.83 3.48 26.65
N ARG A 133 -13.13 3.67 26.46
CA ARG A 133 -13.74 3.96 25.16
C ARG A 133 -13.29 5.30 24.57
N HIS A 134 -13.16 6.35 25.37
CA HIS A 134 -12.85 7.70 24.87
C HIS A 134 -11.38 8.08 24.99
N ILE A 135 -10.73 7.76 26.11
CA ILE A 135 -9.36 8.20 26.39
C ILE A 135 -8.34 7.14 25.98
N ALA A 136 -8.54 5.88 26.37
CA ALA A 136 -7.59 4.82 26.03
C ALA A 136 -7.58 4.50 24.52
N SER A 137 -8.72 4.56 23.84
CA SER A 137 -8.79 4.37 22.38
C SER A 137 -8.00 5.44 21.62
N ARG A 138 -8.18 6.73 21.97
CA ARG A 138 -7.45 7.85 21.36
C ARG A 138 -5.95 7.80 21.64
N LEU A 139 -5.57 7.47 22.87
CA LEU A 139 -4.17 7.27 23.23
C LEU A 139 -3.55 6.12 22.45
N THR A 140 -4.29 5.02 22.25
CA THR A 140 -3.83 3.88 21.44
C THR A 140 -3.69 4.27 19.97
N TYR A 141 -4.58 5.10 19.42
CA TYR A 141 -4.43 5.65 18.06
C TYR A 141 -3.24 6.63 17.94
N ALA A 142 -2.94 7.41 18.98
CA ALA A 142 -1.74 8.24 19.02
C ALA A 142 -0.45 7.40 19.06
N LEU A 143 -0.44 6.34 19.87
CA LEU A 143 0.66 5.37 19.89
C LEU A 143 0.81 4.65 18.54
N LEU A 144 -0.31 4.31 17.89
CA LEU A 144 -0.32 3.74 16.55
C LEU A 144 0.31 4.71 15.53
N ALA A 145 0.03 6.01 15.61
CA ALA A 145 0.62 7.02 14.72
C ALA A 145 2.14 7.10 14.87
N ILE A 146 2.63 7.15 16.11
CA ILE A 146 4.07 7.22 16.38
C ILE A 146 4.73 5.92 15.91
N SER A 147 4.12 4.78 16.23
CA SER A 147 4.62 3.48 15.83
C SER A 147 4.61 3.29 14.32
N SER A 148 3.58 3.74 13.60
CA SER A 148 3.51 3.65 12.14
C SER A 148 4.61 4.46 11.47
N VAL A 149 4.91 5.68 11.97
CA VAL A 149 6.01 6.48 11.42
C VAL A 149 7.35 5.76 11.60
N VAL A 150 7.67 5.29 12.81
CA VAL A 150 8.94 4.61 13.09
C VAL A 150 9.09 3.32 12.27
N THR A 151 8.03 2.51 12.22
CA THR A 151 8.04 1.22 11.50
C THR A 151 8.10 1.39 10.00
N ARG A 152 7.44 2.41 9.44
CA ARG A 152 7.53 2.73 8.01
C ARG A 152 8.90 3.28 7.61
N VAL A 153 9.55 4.07 8.45
CA VAL A 153 10.93 4.50 8.20
C VAL A 153 11.88 3.30 8.20
N ALA A 154 11.73 2.39 9.17
CA ALA A 154 12.51 1.15 9.20
C ALA A 154 12.25 0.27 7.98
N ASP A 155 10.98 0.07 7.60
CA ASP A 155 10.60 -0.67 6.40
C ASP A 155 11.14 0.00 5.13
N GLY A 156 11.21 1.33 5.08
CA GLY A 156 11.83 2.09 3.99
C GLY A 156 13.33 1.85 3.85
N ILE A 157 14.06 1.83 4.97
CA ILE A 157 15.51 1.53 4.98
C ILE A 157 15.75 0.08 4.52
N ILE A 158 15.03 -0.88 5.12
CA ILE A 158 15.13 -2.31 4.77
C ILE A 158 14.75 -2.52 3.30
N GLY A 159 13.67 -1.89 2.85
CA GLY A 159 13.19 -1.95 1.47
C GLY A 159 14.19 -1.38 0.47
N SER A 160 14.84 -0.27 0.80
CA SER A 160 15.85 0.36 -0.06
C SER A 160 17.08 -0.54 -0.22
N VAL A 161 17.57 -1.13 0.87
CA VAL A 161 18.69 -2.10 0.82
C VAL A 161 18.28 -3.34 0.02
N ALA A 162 17.08 -3.87 0.27
CA ALA A 162 16.55 -5.00 -0.49
C ALA A 162 16.39 -4.68 -1.98
N ALA A 163 16.03 -3.44 -2.33
CA ALA A 163 15.88 -3.01 -3.71
C ALA A 163 17.23 -2.98 -4.45
N VAL A 164 18.28 -2.46 -3.81
CA VAL A 164 19.64 -2.46 -4.38
C VAL A 164 20.11 -3.90 -4.60
N LEU A 165 19.93 -4.77 -3.61
CA LEU A 165 20.33 -6.17 -3.73
C LEU A 165 19.49 -6.96 -4.75
N SER A 166 18.20 -6.63 -4.88
CA SER A 166 17.32 -7.17 -5.93
C SER A 166 17.81 -6.75 -7.32
N LEU A 167 18.25 -5.51 -7.49
CA LEU A 167 18.84 -5.03 -8.76
C LEU A 167 20.15 -5.76 -9.08
N LEU A 168 21.04 -5.95 -8.09
CA LEU A 168 22.28 -6.70 -8.26
C LEU A 168 22.04 -8.18 -8.65
N THR A 169 20.97 -8.77 -8.15
CA THR A 169 20.57 -10.15 -8.48
C THR A 169 19.66 -10.24 -9.71
N LEU A 170 19.43 -9.12 -10.42
CA LEU A 170 18.51 -8.99 -11.55
C LEU A 170 17.09 -9.51 -11.25
N GLY A 171 16.67 -9.41 -9.99
CA GLY A 171 15.37 -9.87 -9.53
C GLY A 171 15.20 -11.39 -9.50
N LYS A 172 16.27 -12.18 -9.48
CA LYS A 172 16.19 -13.66 -9.40
C LYS A 172 15.67 -14.17 -8.07
N VAL A 173 15.87 -13.43 -6.98
CA VAL A 173 15.48 -13.84 -5.62
C VAL A 173 14.12 -13.23 -5.26
N GLU A 174 13.08 -14.07 -5.27
CA GLU A 174 11.69 -13.64 -5.05
C GLU A 174 11.46 -13.01 -3.66
N SER A 175 12.12 -13.53 -2.62
CA SER A 175 11.99 -13.00 -1.25
C SER A 175 12.52 -11.57 -1.11
N MET A 176 13.63 -11.25 -1.78
CA MET A 176 14.24 -9.92 -1.76
C MET A 176 13.42 -8.92 -2.56
N ASN A 177 12.86 -9.35 -3.69
CA ASN A 177 11.94 -8.56 -4.49
C ASN A 177 10.67 -8.21 -3.69
N ASN A 178 10.13 -9.17 -2.94
CA ASN A 178 8.96 -8.95 -2.10
C ASN A 178 9.26 -7.97 -0.94
N LEU A 179 10.43 -8.11 -0.31
CA LEU A 179 10.87 -7.22 0.75
C LEU A 179 11.07 -5.79 0.24
N ALA A 180 11.71 -5.63 -0.92
CA ALA A 180 11.86 -4.35 -1.59
C ALA A 180 10.51 -3.72 -1.94
N TYR A 181 9.60 -4.50 -2.54
CA TYR A 181 8.26 -4.06 -2.94
C TYR A 181 7.44 -3.54 -1.75
N ARG A 182 7.47 -4.24 -0.61
CA ARG A 182 6.74 -3.87 0.61
C ARG A 182 7.39 -2.71 1.37
N GLY A 183 8.72 -2.63 1.35
CA GLY A 183 9.47 -1.58 2.04
C GLY A 183 9.48 -0.24 1.30
N LEU A 184 9.43 -0.22 -0.05
CA LEU A 184 9.42 1.03 -0.83
C LEU A 184 8.10 1.82 -0.78
N GLN A 185 7.12 1.36 -0.01
CA GLN A 185 5.79 1.99 0.12
C GLN A 185 5.81 3.24 1.02
N ILE A 186 6.76 4.14 0.79
CA ILE A 186 6.93 5.40 1.53
C ILE A 186 5.66 6.27 1.55
N PRO A 187 4.85 6.37 0.47
CA PRO A 187 3.59 7.10 0.51
C PRO A 187 2.58 6.58 1.55
N GLY A 188 2.74 5.33 2.01
CA GLY A 188 1.90 4.75 3.07
C GLY A 188 1.99 5.50 4.40
N ILE A 189 3.07 6.24 4.68
CA ILE A 189 3.20 7.08 5.87
C ILE A 189 2.09 8.14 5.92
N ILE A 190 1.77 8.74 4.77
CA ILE A 190 0.75 9.79 4.68
C ILE A 190 -0.64 9.21 4.94
N LYS A 191 -0.93 8.01 4.41
CA LYS A 191 -2.15 7.25 4.70
C LYS A 191 -2.29 6.98 6.20
N ASP A 192 -1.23 6.43 6.81
CA ASP A 192 -1.24 6.06 8.22
C ASP A 192 -1.41 7.29 9.12
N LEU A 193 -0.78 8.42 8.79
CA LEU A 193 -0.93 9.69 9.51
C LEU A 193 -2.36 10.25 9.42
N PHE A 194 -2.95 10.33 8.22
CA PHE A 194 -4.33 10.81 8.08
C PHE A 194 -5.33 9.87 8.76
N TYR A 195 -5.13 8.56 8.67
CA TYR A 195 -5.93 7.57 9.38
C TYR A 195 -5.89 7.81 10.89
N CYS A 196 -4.69 7.91 11.47
CA CYS A 196 -4.54 8.08 12.91
C CYS A 196 -5.04 9.47 13.36
N ALA A 197 -4.75 10.54 12.62
CA ALA A 197 -5.25 11.88 12.93
C ALA A 197 -6.79 11.92 12.96
N ALA A 198 -7.44 11.34 11.94
CA ALA A 198 -8.90 11.24 11.90
C ALA A 198 -9.46 10.44 13.09
N LYS A 199 -8.81 9.34 13.46
CA LYS A 199 -9.21 8.48 14.60
C LYS A 199 -8.94 9.09 15.97
N ILE A 200 -7.90 9.91 16.14
CA ILE A 200 -7.63 10.66 17.37
C ILE A 200 -8.72 11.71 17.60
N ILE A 201 -9.11 12.44 16.54
CA ILE A 201 -10.18 13.45 16.59
C ILE A 201 -11.53 12.78 16.84
N ASN A 202 -11.84 11.76 16.03
CA ASN A 202 -13.08 11.01 16.11
C ASN A 202 -12.81 9.50 15.90
N PRO A 203 -12.79 8.70 16.96
CA PRO A 203 -12.43 7.28 16.87
C PRO A 203 -13.47 6.43 16.13
N TRP A 204 -14.69 6.96 15.94
CA TRP A 204 -15.76 6.30 15.17
C TRP A 204 -15.72 6.60 13.67
N THR A 205 -14.83 7.49 13.20
CA THR A 205 -14.69 7.81 11.76
C THR A 205 -14.53 6.54 10.93
N GLY A 206 -15.37 6.35 9.90
CA GLY A 206 -15.35 5.17 9.03
C GLY A 206 -16.00 3.90 9.59
N ASN A 207 -16.43 3.88 10.85
CA ASN A 207 -17.12 2.74 11.49
C ASN A 207 -18.61 3.07 11.68
N GLN A 208 -19.37 3.19 10.58
CA GLN A 208 -20.79 3.60 10.62
C GLN A 208 -21.68 2.66 11.46
N GLN A 209 -21.35 1.37 11.56
CA GLN A 209 -22.13 0.41 12.35
C GLN A 209 -22.03 0.61 13.87
N LEU A 210 -20.90 1.14 14.38
CA LEU A 210 -20.71 1.38 15.82
C LEU A 210 -21.29 2.73 16.26
N PHE A 211 -21.43 3.70 15.34
CA PHE A 211 -22.03 4.99 15.65
C PHE A 211 -23.56 4.89 15.84
N ILE A 212 -24.22 4.06 15.03
CA ILE A 212 -25.68 3.83 15.08
C ILE A 212 -26.09 3.05 16.34
N GLN A 213 -25.27 2.10 16.81
CA GLN A 213 -25.54 1.38 18.06
C GLN A 213 -25.42 2.25 19.32
N GLN A 214 -24.68 3.35 19.27
CA GLN A 214 -24.36 4.16 20.46
C GLN A 214 -25.19 5.45 20.56
N TYR A 215 -25.74 5.92 19.45
CA TYR A 215 -26.75 6.99 19.41
C TYR A 215 -27.89 6.56 18.49
N PRO A 216 -28.83 5.70 18.96
CA PRO A 216 -30.10 5.56 18.27
C PRO A 216 -30.71 6.96 18.17
N SER A 217 -30.97 7.41 16.96
CA SER A 217 -31.66 8.68 16.71
C SER A 217 -32.96 8.70 17.51
N THR A 218 -32.99 9.49 18.58
CA THR A 218 -34.24 9.98 19.17
C THR A 218 -34.82 11.03 18.23
N ILE A 219 -35.28 10.60 17.06
CA ILE A 219 -36.19 11.35 16.20
C ILE A 219 -37.19 10.32 15.69
N GLY A 220 -38.35 10.28 16.33
CA GLY A 220 -39.41 9.34 16.00
C GLY A 220 -40.49 9.20 17.06
N GLU A 221 -40.96 10.33 17.63
CA GLU A 221 -42.37 10.52 18.02
C GLU A 221 -42.77 11.95 17.64
#